data_AF-A0A5E4L0Z4-F1
#
_entry.id   AF-A0A5E4L0Z4-F1
#
_cell.length_a   1.000
_cell.length_b   1.000
_cell.length_c   1.000
_cell.angle_alpha   90.00
_cell.angle_beta   90.00
_cell.angle_gamma   90.00
#
_symmetry.space_group_name_H-M   'P 1'
#
loop_
_entity.id
_entity.type
_entity.pdbx_description
1 polymer ?
#
loop_
_entity_poly.entity_id
_entity_poly.type
_entity_poly.pdbx_seq_one_letter_code
_entity_poly.pdbx_strand_id
1 'polypeptide(L)' 'MPVIRNKLNQRILIHLKGGKHIDLLEKGTADVTDEDLSSSHLQDLMIREIVVTEEEKEAEKNEMKKSSYMRKGK' A
#
# COMPACT_ATOMS: atom_id res chain seq x y z
N MET A 1 -2.77 10.36 -9.00
CA MET A 1 -3.61 9.98 -7.85
C MET A 1 -2.96 8.74 -7.27
N PRO A 2 -2.42 8.81 -6.06
CA PRO A 2 -1.80 7.65 -5.41
C PRO A 2 -2.81 6.50 -5.21
N VAL A 3 -2.34 5.26 -5.35
CA VAL A 3 -3.15 4.06 -5.11
C VAL A 3 -2.64 3.40 -3.84
N ILE A 4 -3.56 3.17 -2.90
CA ILE A 4 -3.28 2.42 -1.69
C ILE A 4 -3.80 0.99 -1.81
N ARG A 5 -3.12 0.07 -1.13
CA ARG A 5 -3.46 -1.35 -1.11
C ARG A 5 -3.53 -1.89 0.30
N ASN A 6 -4.60 -2.61 0.59
CA ASN A 6 -4.74 -3.37 1.82
C ASN A 6 -3.84 -4.62 1.78
N LYS A 7 -2.96 -4.80 2.77
CA LYS A 7 -2.16 -6.02 2.94
C LYS A 7 -2.87 -7.08 3.79
N LEU A 8 -3.94 -6.73 4.48
CA LEU A 8 -4.68 -7.68 5.32
C LEU A 8 -5.67 -8.51 4.51
N ASN A 9 -5.93 -9.72 5.02
CA ASN A 9 -7.02 -10.60 4.57
C ASN A 9 -8.34 -10.26 5.29
N GLN A 10 -8.57 -8.97 5.54
CA GLN A 10 -9.79 -8.48 6.17
C GLN A 10 -10.15 -7.12 5.61
N ARG A 11 -11.44 -6.80 5.62
CA ARG A 11 -11.95 -5.48 5.26
C ARG A 11 -11.53 -4.46 6.32
N ILE A 12 -11.06 -3.30 5.89
CA ILE A 12 -10.68 -2.20 6.77
C ILE A 12 -11.41 -0.93 6.38
N LEU A 13 -11.80 -0.16 7.39
CA LEU A 13 -12.40 1.16 7.22
C LEU A 13 -11.36 2.22 7.58
N ILE A 14 -10.98 3.03 6.61
CA ILE A 14 -9.98 4.08 6.77
C ILE A 14 -10.72 5.40 6.93
N HIS A 15 -10.51 6.08 8.05
CA HIS A 15 -11.06 7.42 8.25
C HIS A 15 -10.12 8.47 7.66
N LEU A 16 -10.67 9.37 6.87
CA LEU A 16 -9.96 10.46 6.23
C LEU A 16 -10.36 11.80 6.85
N LYS A 17 -9.69 12.87 6.44
CA LYS A 17 -10.05 14.23 6.83
C LYS A 17 -11.47 14.58 6.34
N GLY A 18 -12.16 15.42 7.10
CA GLY A 18 -13.50 15.90 6.75
C GLY A 18 -14.61 14.86 6.84
N GLY A 19 -14.43 13.78 7.62
CA GLY A 19 -15.46 12.75 7.82
C GLY A 19 -15.63 11.77 6.64
N LYS A 20 -14.80 11.89 5.62
CA LYS A 20 -14.71 10.90 4.54
C LYS A 20 -14.18 9.58 5.08
N HIS A 21 -14.56 8.49 4.45
CA HIS A 21 -14.04 7.17 4.76
C HIS A 21 -13.82 6.36 3.49
N ILE A 22 -12.78 5.54 3.49
CA ILE A 22 -12.53 4.55 2.46
C ILE A 22 -12.86 3.19 3.06
N ASP A 23 -13.74 2.50 2.38
CA ASP A 23 -14.01 1.11 2.66
C ASP A 23 -13.16 0.24 1.74
N LEU A 24 -12.13 -0.38 2.32
CA LEU A 24 -11.14 -1.13 1.57
C LEU A 24 -11.30 -2.62 1.85
N LEU A 25 -11.69 -3.37 0.81
CA LEU A 25 -11.87 -4.82 0.88
C LEU A 25 -10.54 -5.52 1.16
N GLU A 26 -10.63 -6.80 1.56
CA GLU A 26 -9.44 -7.64 1.76
C GLU A 26 -8.57 -7.65 0.50
N LYS A 27 -7.26 -7.44 0.66
CA LYS A 27 -6.30 -7.34 -0.45
C LYS A 27 -6.65 -6.33 -1.55
N GLY A 28 -7.66 -5.49 -1.34
CA GLY A 28 -8.17 -4.52 -2.31
C GLY A 28 -7.28 -3.30 -2.45
N THR A 29 -7.58 -2.51 -3.47
CA THR A 29 -6.93 -1.23 -3.75
C THR A 29 -7.96 -0.11 -3.80
N ALA A 30 -7.53 1.11 -3.49
CA ALA A 30 -8.33 2.31 -3.64
C ALA A 30 -7.47 3.48 -4.08
N ASP A 31 -8.03 4.30 -4.95
CA ASP A 31 -7.45 5.59 -5.32
C ASP A 31 -7.66 6.60 -4.19
N VAL A 32 -6.58 7.32 -3.88
CA VAL A 32 -6.58 8.38 -2.88
C VAL A 32 -5.99 9.66 -3.44
N THR A 33 -6.33 10.78 -2.83
CA THR A 33 -5.72 12.08 -3.14
C THR A 33 -4.55 12.36 -2.21
N ASP A 34 -3.70 13.32 -2.58
CA ASP A 34 -2.57 13.74 -1.73
C ASP A 34 -3.04 14.33 -0.39
N GLU A 35 -4.25 14.91 -0.37
CA GLU A 35 -4.88 15.36 0.86
C GLU A 35 -5.26 14.19 1.77
N ASP A 36 -5.74 13.08 1.20
CA ASP A 36 -6.13 11.89 1.95
C ASP A 36 -4.92 11.21 2.61
N LEU A 37 -3.76 11.21 1.94
CA LEU A 37 -2.47 10.76 2.49
C LEU A 37 -2.02 11.55 3.73
N SER A 38 -2.53 12.76 3.90
CA SER A 38 -2.28 13.57 5.10
C SER A 38 -3.20 13.22 6.29
N SER A 39 -4.08 12.21 6.15
CA SER A 39 -4.88 11.68 7.25
C SER A 39 -4.01 10.95 8.26
N SER A 40 -4.14 11.30 9.54
CA SER A 40 -3.40 10.63 10.63
C SER A 40 -3.69 9.13 10.72
N HIS A 41 -4.95 8.73 10.48
CA HIS A 41 -5.33 7.33 10.50
C HIS A 41 -4.70 6.57 9.32
N LEU A 42 -4.73 7.14 8.10
CA LEU A 42 -4.09 6.51 6.95
C LEU A 42 -2.57 6.40 7.15
N GLN A 43 -1.93 7.43 7.71
CA GLN A 43 -0.50 7.40 8.04
C GLN A 43 -0.14 6.32 9.07
N ASP A 44 -0.93 6.16 10.15
CA ASP A 44 -0.70 5.08 11.13
C ASP A 44 -0.81 3.70 10.47
N LEU A 45 -1.77 3.51 9.56
CA LEU A 45 -1.91 2.25 8.81
C LEU A 45 -0.74 2.01 7.85
N MET A 46 -0.16 3.06 7.25
CA MET A 46 1.01 2.96 6.39
C MET A 46 2.29 2.63 7.20
N ILE A 47 2.49 3.31 8.34
CA ILE A 47 3.63 3.05 9.25
C ILE A 47 3.60 1.60 9.76
N ARG A 48 2.41 1.05 10.01
CA ARG A 48 2.21 -0.35 10.42
C ARG A 48 2.26 -1.36 9.27
N GLU A 49 2.52 -0.90 8.05
CA GLU A 49 2.52 -1.72 6.82
C GLU A 49 1.20 -2.47 6.55
N ILE A 50 0.09 -2.00 7.13
CA ILE A 50 -1.26 -2.54 6.90
C ILE A 50 -1.77 -2.10 5.53
N VAL A 51 -1.47 -0.84 5.19
CA VAL A 51 -1.78 -0.24 3.89
C VAL A 51 -0.46 0.18 3.25
N VAL A 52 -0.29 -0.09 1.96
CA VAL A 52 0.91 0.33 1.21
C VAL A 52 0.51 1.09 -0.03
N THR A 53 1.28 2.12 -0.38
CA THR A 53 1.16 2.81 -1.66
C THR A 53 1.79 1.97 -2.77
N GLU A 54 1.11 1.82 -3.92
CA GLU A 54 1.63 0.98 -5.01
C GLU A 54 2.90 1.54 -5.66
N GLU A 55 3.21 2.84 -5.49
CA GLU A 55 4.48 3.44 -5.92
C GLU A 55 5.72 2.79 -5.27
N GLU A 56 5.58 2.17 -4.09
CA GLU A 56 6.68 1.47 -3.41
C GLU A 56 6.88 0.02 -3.89
N LYS A 57 5.92 -0.58 -4.63
CA LYS A 57 6.03 -1.98 -5.05
C LYS A 57 6.93 -2.23 -6.25
N GLU A 58 7.33 -1.18 -6.98
CA GLU A 58 8.35 -1.32 -8.03
C GLU A 58 9.76 -1.51 -7.47
N ALA A 59 10.02 -1.12 -6.22
CA ALA A 59 11.31 -1.34 -5.57
C ALA A 59 11.52 -2.82 -5.17
N GLU A 60 10.51 -3.47 -4.60
CA GLU A 60 10.64 -4.84 -4.06
C GLU A 60 10.71 -5.92 -5.17
N LYS A 61 10.04 -5.70 -6.32
CA LYS A 61 10.10 -6.63 -7.46
C LYS A 61 11.46 -6.62 -8.19
N ASN A 62 12.24 -5.55 -8.07
CA ASN A 62 13.53 -5.43 -8.77
C ASN A 62 14.68 -6.13 -8.02
N GLU A 63 14.58 -6.34 -6.72
CA GLU A 63 15.61 -7.08 -5.96
C GLU A 63 15.48 -8.60 -6.13
N MET A 64 14.26 -9.14 -6.20
CA MET A 64 14.03 -10.58 -6.42
C MET A 64 14.53 -11.08 -7.78
N LYS A 65 14.50 -10.24 -8.83
CA LYS A 65 15.03 -10.61 -10.15
C LYS A 65 16.55 -10.70 -10.15
N LYS A 66 17.27 -9.75 -9.52
CA LYS A 66 18.76 -9.77 -9.51
C LYS A 66 19.34 -11.01 -8.79
N SER A 67 18.71 -11.46 -7.70
CA SER A 67 19.19 -12.65 -6.96
C SER A 67 19.04 -13.96 -7.76
N SER A 68 17.99 -14.07 -8.57
CA SER A 68 17.71 -15.29 -9.35
C SER A 68 18.67 -15.48 -10.54
N TYR A 69 19.25 -14.39 -11.08
CA TYR A 69 20.20 -14.48 -12.21
C TYR A 69 21.63 -14.83 -11.78
N MET A 70 22.03 -14.64 -10.52
CA MET A 70 23.39 -14.98 -10.08
C MET A 70 23.61 -16.46 -9.74
N ARG A 71 22.54 -17.25 -9.47
CA ARG A 71 22.69 -18.68 -9.11
C ARG A 71 22.69 -19.64 -10.32
N LYS A 72 22.68 -19.14 -11.56
CA LYS A 72 22.70 -19.95 -12.79
C LYS A 72 23.90 -19.69 -13.71
N GLY A 73 24.96 -19.07 -13.18
CA GLY A 73 26.25 -18.97 -13.87
C GLY A 73 27.22 -20.02 -13.35
N LYS A 74 27.31 -21.14 -14.09
CA LYS A 74 28.41 -22.14 -14.19
C LYS A 74 29.45 -22.24 -13.07
#